data_AF-A0A6N6L557-F1
#
_entry.id   AF-A0A6N6L557-F1
#
_cell.length_a   1.000
_cell.length_b   1.000
_cell.length_c   1.000
_cell.angle_alpha   90.00
_cell.angle_beta   90.00
_cell.angle_gamma   90.00
#
_symmetry.space_group_name_H-M   'P 1'
#
loop_
_entity.id
_entity.type
_entity.pdbx_description
1 polymer ?
#
loop_
_entity_poly.entity_id
_entity_poly.type
_entity_poly.pdbx_seq_one_letter_code
_entity_poly.pdbx_strand_id
1 'polypeptide(L)'
;MYLRTMNDRELITHLRATDDDLTRSEAEREMLDRFERLVDAAEESAPFTAVLDSFEIDADALRLLLEAHPAEAADMAAMLAQLHDADIHDADSVTAVLQIADQMQQIANDRGDVLTALIELFNHPYLNKE
;
A
#
# COMPACT_ATOMS: atom_id res chain seq x y z
N MET A 1 -40.67 -14.07 -0.93
CA MET A 1 -39.30 -13.55 -0.78
C MET A 1 -39.05 -12.60 -1.95
N TYR A 2 -38.55 -11.37 -1.73
CA TYR A 2 -38.38 -10.38 -2.80
C TYR A 2 -36.94 -10.42 -3.34
N LEU A 3 -36.77 -10.77 -4.62
CA LEU A 3 -35.45 -10.85 -5.28
C LEU A 3 -34.67 -9.52 -5.24
N ARG A 4 -35.37 -8.38 -5.14
CA ARG A 4 -34.79 -7.04 -5.14
C ARG A 4 -34.08 -6.64 -3.84
N THR A 5 -34.25 -7.41 -2.78
CA THR A 5 -33.66 -7.10 -1.46
C THR A 5 -32.53 -8.05 -1.08
N MET A 6 -32.20 -9.02 -1.95
CA MET A 6 -31.08 -9.95 -1.74
C MET A 6 -29.78 -9.26 -2.13
N ASN A 7 -28.71 -9.54 -1.40
CA ASN A 7 -27.37 -9.23 -1.88
C ASN A 7 -26.97 -10.17 -3.04
N ASP A 8 -25.91 -9.84 -3.77
CA ASP A 8 -25.56 -10.57 -4.99
C ASP A 8 -25.25 -12.06 -4.74
N ARG A 9 -24.65 -12.39 -3.59
CA ARG A 9 -24.36 -13.78 -3.16
C ARG A 9 -25.64 -14.56 -2.81
N GLU A 10 -26.55 -13.92 -2.09
CA GLU A 10 -27.88 -14.47 -1.75
C GLU A 10 -28.71 -14.70 -3.02
N LEU A 11 -28.62 -13.78 -3.98
CA LEU A 11 -29.28 -13.89 -5.27
C LEU A 11 -28.74 -15.07 -6.08
N ILE A 12 -27.42 -15.24 -6.19
CA ILE A 12 -26.81 -16.40 -6.86
C ILE A 12 -27.25 -17.70 -6.18
N THR A 13 -27.16 -17.76 -4.85
CA THR A 13 -27.55 -18.95 -4.08
C THR A 13 -29.01 -19.32 -4.33
N HIS A 14 -29.90 -18.33 -4.35
CA HIS A 14 -31.31 -18.53 -4.69
C HIS A 14 -31.49 -19.00 -6.14
N LEU A 15 -30.80 -18.36 -7.11
CA LEU A 15 -30.90 -18.70 -8.54
C LEU A 15 -30.35 -20.09 -8.88
N ARG A 16 -29.37 -20.59 -8.12
CA ARG A 16 -28.85 -21.96 -8.19
C ARG A 16 -29.81 -22.96 -7.54
N ALA A 17 -30.41 -22.60 -6.40
CA ALA A 17 -31.39 -23.46 -5.72
C ALA A 17 -32.69 -23.64 -6.52
N THR A 18 -33.04 -22.67 -7.36
CA THR A 18 -34.18 -22.74 -8.29
C THR A 18 -33.77 -23.14 -9.72
N ASP A 19 -32.53 -23.61 -9.91
CA ASP A 19 -32.04 -24.03 -11.22
C ASP A 19 -32.74 -25.33 -11.64
N ASP A 20 -33.53 -25.27 -12.71
CA ASP A 20 -34.19 -26.44 -13.31
C ASP A 20 -33.59 -26.68 -14.69
N ASP A 21 -32.90 -27.81 -14.81
CA ASP A 21 -32.12 -28.25 -15.97
C ASP A 21 -32.98 -28.42 -17.24
N LEU A 22 -34.30 -28.59 -17.09
CA LEU A 22 -35.24 -28.76 -18.19
C LEU A 22 -35.87 -27.45 -18.69
N THR A 23 -35.75 -26.35 -17.95
CA THR A 23 -36.45 -25.09 -18.27
C THR A 23 -35.52 -23.94 -18.60
N ARG A 24 -34.25 -24.00 -18.21
CA ARG A 24 -33.25 -22.97 -18.53
C ARG A 24 -32.52 -23.22 -19.84
N SER A 25 -32.25 -22.12 -20.54
CA SER A 25 -31.39 -22.09 -21.70
C SER A 25 -29.91 -22.14 -21.32
N GLU A 26 -29.05 -22.58 -22.24
CA GLU A 26 -27.59 -22.54 -22.06
C GLU A 26 -27.07 -21.12 -21.82
N ALA A 27 -27.71 -20.11 -22.40
CA ALA A 27 -27.35 -18.71 -22.21
C ALA A 27 -27.58 -18.25 -20.77
N GLU A 28 -28.67 -18.69 -20.12
CA GLU A 28 -28.96 -18.35 -18.72
C GLU A 28 -27.97 -19.01 -17.76
N ARG A 29 -27.54 -20.24 -18.06
CA ARG A 29 -26.49 -20.92 -17.28
C ARG A 29 -25.16 -20.16 -17.37
N GLU A 30 -24.71 -19.82 -18.58
CA GLU A 30 -23.46 -19.07 -18.78
C GLU A 30 -23.53 -17.67 -18.15
N MET A 31 -24.69 -17.00 -18.19
CA MET A 31 -24.88 -15.72 -17.52
C MET A 31 -24.75 -15.84 -16.00
N LEU A 32 -25.34 -16.88 -15.39
CA LEU A 32 -25.21 -17.13 -13.96
C LEU A 32 -23.76 -17.45 -13.57
N ASP A 33 -23.07 -18.27 -14.37
CA ASP A 33 -21.66 -18.61 -14.17
C ASP A 33 -20.73 -17.38 -14.28
N ARG A 34 -21.03 -16.44 -15.19
CA ARG A 34 -20.29 -15.16 -15.29
C ARG A 34 -20.56 -14.27 -14.10
N PHE A 35 -21.81 -14.21 -13.65
CA PHE A 35 -22.19 -13.37 -12.53
C PHE A 35 -21.56 -13.88 -11.23
N GLU A 36 -21.54 -15.19 -11.01
CA GLU A 36 -20.84 -15.83 -9.89
C GLU A 36 -19.35 -15.51 -9.90
N ARG A 37 -18.67 -15.63 -11.05
CA ARG A 37 -17.26 -15.24 -11.19
C ARG A 37 -17.01 -13.77 -10.86
N LEU A 38 -17.92 -12.87 -11.21
CA LEU A 38 -17.80 -11.45 -10.90
C LEU A 38 -17.95 -11.18 -9.40
N VAL A 39 -18.92 -11.84 -8.75
CA VAL A 39 -19.13 -11.73 -7.31
C VAL A 39 -17.95 -12.31 -6.54
N ASP A 40 -17.43 -13.47 -6.93
CA ASP A 40 -16.25 -14.06 -6.32
C ASP A 40 -15.02 -13.15 -6.46
N ALA A 41 -14.78 -12.57 -7.64
CA ALA A 41 -13.69 -11.61 -7.86
C ALA A 41 -13.85 -10.32 -7.03
N ALA A 42 -15.09 -9.83 -6.87
CA ALA A 42 -15.38 -8.68 -6.03
C ALA A 42 -15.16 -8.97 -4.55
N GLU A 43 -15.55 -10.16 -4.07
CA GLU A 43 -15.32 -10.58 -2.70
C GLU A 43 -13.85 -10.87 -2.39
N GLU A 44 -13.08 -11.39 -3.36
CA GLU A 44 -11.64 -11.57 -3.23
C GLU A 44 -10.89 -10.22 -3.15
N SER A 45 -11.37 -9.21 -3.87
CA SER A 45 -10.79 -7.86 -3.86
C SER A 45 -11.27 -6.98 -2.70
N ALA A 46 -12.44 -7.28 -2.10
CA ALA A 46 -13.03 -6.47 -1.03
C ALA A 46 -12.10 -6.21 0.18
N PRO A 47 -11.31 -7.18 0.68
CA PRO A 47 -10.35 -6.93 1.77
C PRO A 47 -9.28 -5.91 1.38
N PHE A 48 -8.80 -5.95 0.14
CA PHE A 48 -7.80 -5.01 -0.36
C PHE A 48 -8.40 -3.62 -0.50
N THR A 49 -9.60 -3.51 -1.08
CA THR A 49 -10.31 -2.23 -1.21
C THR A 49 -10.57 -1.60 0.15
N ALA A 50 -10.98 -2.39 1.15
CA ALA A 50 -11.20 -1.89 2.52
C ALA A 50 -9.92 -1.33 3.16
N VAL A 51 -8.77 -1.98 2.92
CA VAL A 51 -7.47 -1.48 3.41
C VAL A 51 -7.07 -0.21 2.67
N LEU A 52 -7.19 -0.16 1.34
CA LEU A 52 -6.85 1.02 0.54
C LEU A 52 -7.71 2.23 0.94
N ASP A 53 -9.01 2.02 1.13
CA ASP A 53 -9.94 3.05 1.60
C ASP A 53 -9.56 3.57 2.99
N SER A 54 -9.08 2.70 3.89
CA SER A 54 -8.66 3.10 5.25
C SER A 54 -7.45 4.03 5.28
N PHE A 55 -6.63 3.98 4.23
CA PHE A 55 -5.45 4.83 4.07
C PHE A 55 -5.66 5.93 3.02
N GLU A 56 -6.89 6.10 2.51
CA GLU A 56 -7.22 7.04 1.42
C GLU A 56 -6.31 6.88 0.19
N ILE A 57 -5.86 5.64 -0.08
CA ILE A 57 -4.95 5.35 -1.20
C ILE A 57 -5.78 5.10 -2.45
N ASP A 58 -5.63 5.97 -3.45
CA ASP A 58 -6.21 5.78 -4.77
C ASP A 58 -5.37 4.83 -5.65
N ALA A 59 -5.93 4.45 -6.79
CA ALA A 59 -5.29 3.51 -7.72
C ALA A 59 -3.95 4.03 -8.27
N ASP A 60 -3.82 5.35 -8.44
CA ASP A 60 -2.61 5.97 -8.98
C ASP A 60 -1.49 6.01 -7.92
N ALA A 61 -1.83 6.29 -6.67
CA ALA A 61 -0.93 6.23 -5.52
C ALA A 61 -0.46 4.80 -5.23
N LEU A 62 -1.37 3.81 -5.31
CA LEU A 62 -0.99 2.40 -5.17
C LEU A 62 -0.03 1.97 -6.28
N ARG A 63 -0.31 2.38 -7.52
CA ARG A 63 0.57 2.10 -8.65
C ARG A 63 1.95 2.73 -8.45
N LEU A 64 1.99 3.99 -8.02
CA LEU A 64 3.24 4.69 -7.73
C LEU A 64 4.03 4.00 -6.62
N LEU A 65 3.38 3.49 -5.57
CA LEU A 65 4.02 2.72 -4.50
C LEU A 65 4.62 1.41 -5.01
N LEU A 66 3.88 0.68 -5.85
CA LEU A 66 4.34 -0.59 -6.43
C LEU A 66 5.43 -0.41 -7.49
N GLU A 67 5.40 0.68 -8.26
CA GLU A 67 6.43 1.00 -9.26
C GLU A 67 7.70 1.59 -8.63
N ALA A 68 7.57 2.32 -7.50
CA ALA A 68 8.69 2.98 -6.84
C ALA A 68 9.69 2.01 -6.20
N HIS A 69 9.28 0.79 -5.85
CA HIS A 69 10.18 -0.15 -5.18
C HIS A 69 10.00 -1.61 -5.65
N PRO A 70 11.05 -2.26 -6.20
CA PRO A 70 11.04 -3.68 -6.54
C PRO A 70 11.32 -4.61 -5.35
N ALA A 71 11.28 -4.09 -4.12
CA ALA A 71 11.58 -4.87 -2.90
C ALA A 71 10.35 -5.66 -2.43
N GLU A 72 10.59 -6.73 -1.67
CA GLU A 72 9.50 -7.50 -1.06
C GLU A 72 8.77 -6.65 -0.01
N ALA A 73 7.44 -6.82 0.10
CA ALA A 73 6.61 -6.01 1.00
C ALA A 73 7.04 -6.08 2.47
N ALA A 74 7.59 -7.22 2.91
CA ALA A 74 8.12 -7.40 4.25
C ALA A 74 9.34 -6.51 4.52
N ASP A 75 10.24 -6.39 3.54
CA ASP A 75 11.44 -5.56 3.64
C ASP A 75 11.07 -4.08 3.64
N MET A 76 10.10 -3.68 2.80
CA MET A 76 9.58 -2.31 2.80
C MET A 76 8.94 -1.94 4.15
N ALA A 77 8.14 -2.84 4.73
CA ALA A 77 7.55 -2.61 6.04
C ALA A 77 8.61 -2.50 7.15
N ALA A 78 9.65 -3.35 7.11
CA ALA A 78 10.76 -3.29 8.06
C ALA A 78 11.54 -1.97 7.96
N MET A 79 11.81 -1.48 6.75
CA MET A 79 12.47 -0.19 6.53
C MET A 79 11.60 0.98 7.02
N LEU A 80 10.31 0.97 6.69
CA LEU A 80 9.39 2.03 7.14
C LEU A 80 9.23 2.04 8.66
N ALA A 81 9.22 0.87 9.31
CA ALA A 81 9.22 0.77 10.77
C ALA A 81 10.47 1.40 11.40
N GLN A 82 11.65 1.13 10.82
CA GLN A 82 12.90 1.74 11.30
C GLN A 82 12.92 3.26 11.12
N LEU A 83 12.37 3.77 10.01
CA LEU A 83 12.26 5.21 9.78
C LEU A 83 11.28 5.86 10.75
N HIS A 84 10.14 5.23 11.00
CA HIS A 84 9.18 5.69 12.00
C HIS A 84 9.79 5.71 13.41
N ASP A 85 10.51 4.65 13.80
CA ASP A 85 11.22 4.59 15.09
C ASP A 85 12.30 5.68 15.23
N ALA A 86 12.84 6.16 14.11
CA ALA A 86 13.80 7.27 14.05
C ALA A 86 13.12 8.65 13.93
N ASP A 87 11.80 8.74 14.06
CA ASP A 87 10.98 9.95 13.91
C ASP A 87 11.04 10.59 12.51
N ILE A 88 11.37 9.80 11.48
CA ILE A 88 11.50 10.24 10.08
C ILE A 88 10.23 9.85 9.31
N HIS A 89 9.43 10.85 8.95
CA HIS A 89 8.09 10.65 8.39
C HIS A 89 7.92 11.18 6.96
N ASP A 90 8.91 11.88 6.43
CA ASP A 90 8.83 12.55 5.12
C ASP A 90 10.15 12.45 4.34
N ALA A 91 10.04 12.63 3.02
CA ALA A 91 11.18 12.50 2.12
C ALA A 91 12.27 13.56 2.36
N ASP A 92 11.90 14.76 2.81
CA ASP A 92 12.86 15.82 3.11
C ASP A 92 13.69 15.45 4.35
N SER A 93 13.06 14.85 5.36
CA SER A 93 13.71 14.34 6.56
C SER A 93 14.65 13.18 6.24
N VAL A 94 14.26 12.23 5.38
CA VAL A 94 15.17 11.17 4.90
C VAL A 94 16.38 11.79 4.17
N THR A 95 16.13 12.77 3.30
CA THR A 95 17.18 13.43 2.52
C THR A 95 18.16 14.18 3.43
N ALA A 96 17.66 14.88 4.44
CA ALA A 96 18.49 15.57 5.41
C ALA A 96 19.37 14.61 6.21
N VAL A 97 18.84 13.46 6.63
CA VAL A 97 19.60 12.43 7.36
C VAL A 97 20.70 11.84 6.46
N LEU A 98 20.39 11.57 5.19
CA LEU A 98 21.39 11.07 4.24
C LEU A 98 22.49 12.12 3.97
N GLN A 99 22.15 13.39 3.88
CA GLN A 99 23.13 14.48 3.74
C GLN A 99 24.02 14.61 4.98
N ILE A 100 23.44 14.53 6.18
CA ILE A 100 24.19 14.51 7.45
C ILE A 100 25.14 13.31 7.48
N ALA A 101 24.68 12.12 7.08
CA ALA A 101 25.51 10.92 7.05
C ALA A 101 26.68 11.04 6.06
N ASP A 102 26.43 11.59 4.86
CA ASP A 102 27.48 11.83 3.87
C ASP A 102 28.50 12.87 4.36
N GLN A 103 28.03 13.96 4.96
CA GLN A 103 28.90 14.96 5.60
C GLN A 103 29.73 14.35 6.73
N MET A 104 29.14 13.53 7.61
CA MET A 104 29.88 12.82 8.67
C MET A 104 30.94 11.87 8.09
N GLN A 105 30.64 11.18 6.99
CA GLN A 105 31.58 10.29 6.34
C GLN A 105 32.72 11.07 5.68
N GLN A 106 32.45 12.23 5.10
CA GLN A 106 33.47 13.12 4.56
C GLN A 106 34.38 13.64 5.69
N ILE A 107 33.81 14.10 6.80
CA ILE A 107 34.53 14.58 7.99
C ILE A 107 35.43 13.49 8.59
N ALA A 108 34.92 12.27 8.71
CA ALA A 108 35.69 11.15 9.25
C ALA A 108 36.88 10.76 8.35
N ASN A 109 36.77 11.00 7.05
CA ASN A 109 37.81 10.70 6.07
C ASN A 109 38.81 11.86 5.89
N ASP A 110 38.41 13.11 6.15
CA ASP A 110 39.27 14.28 6.03
C ASP A 110 40.05 14.58 7.32
N ARG A 111 41.35 14.30 7.32
CA ARG A 111 42.25 14.44 8.49
C ARG A 111 42.65 15.88 8.84
N GLY A 112 42.21 16.87 8.06
CA GLY A 112 42.72 18.25 8.15
C GLY A 112 41.96 19.17 9.10
N ASP A 113 40.62 19.09 9.12
CA ASP A 113 39.79 20.12 9.78
C ASP A 113 38.46 19.56 10.35
N VAL A 114 38.57 18.41 11.04
CA VAL A 114 37.46 17.67 11.63
C VAL A 114 36.61 18.52 12.58
N LEU A 115 37.24 19.45 13.31
CA LEU A 115 36.58 20.30 14.30
C LEU A 115 35.68 21.36 13.66
N THR A 116 36.13 22.01 12.58
CA THR A 116 35.35 23.03 11.87
C THR A 116 34.14 22.39 11.20
N ALA A 117 34.34 21.24 10.56
CA ALA A 117 33.26 20.54 9.88
C ALA A 117 32.26 19.89 10.86
N LEU A 118 32.69 19.45 12.04
CA LEU A 118 31.78 19.04 13.12
C LEU A 118 30.92 20.22 13.61
N ILE A 119 31.49 21.42 13.74
CA ILE A 119 30.76 22.62 14.15
C ILE A 119 29.68 22.99 13.11
N GLU A 120 29.99 22.89 11.82
CA GLU A 120 29.02 23.13 10.75
C GLU A 120 27.88 22.10 10.78
N LEU A 121 28.20 20.83 11.03
CA LEU A 121 27.21 19.76 11.16
C LEU A 121 26.28 19.98 12.36
N PHE A 122 26.83 20.30 13.55
CA PHE A 122 26.01 20.56 14.75
C PHE A 122 25.17 21.83 14.65
N ASN A 123 25.49 22.75 13.72
CA ASN A 123 24.67 23.91 13.41
C ASN A 123 23.61 23.64 12.32
N HIS A 124 23.55 22.41 11.78
CA HIS A 124 22.58 22.05 10.75
C HIS A 124 21.15 22.11 11.31
N PRO A 125 20.19 22.74 10.61
CA PRO A 125 18.83 23.01 11.11
C PRO A 125 18.01 21.76 11.44
N TYR A 126 18.43 20.57 11.00
CA TYR A 126 17.81 19.31 11.37
C TYR A 126 18.25 18.74 12.73
N LEU A 127 19.42 19.15 13.25
CA LEU A 127 19.92 18.70 14.55
C LEU A 127 19.55 19.68 15.69
N ASN A 128 19.21 20.93 15.35
CA ASN A 128 18.82 21.99 16.30
C ASN A 128 17.34 22.37 16.18
N LYS A 129 16.45 21.39 16.01
CA LYS A 129 15.01 21.63 16.22
C LYS A 129 14.77 21.62 17.74
N GLU A 130 14.61 22.81 18.33
CA GLU A 130 13.95 22.99 19.63
C GLU A 130 12.46 22.60 19.57
#